data_AF-A0A7K0D846-F1
#
_entry.id   AF-A0A7K0D846-F1
#
_cell.length_a   1.000
_cell.length_b   1.000
_cell.length_c   1.000
_cell.angle_alpha   90.00
_cell.angle_beta   90.00
_cell.angle_gamma   90.00
#
_symmetry.space_group_name_H-M   'P 1'
#
loop_
_entity.id
_entity.type
_entity.pdbx_description
1 polymer ?
#
loop_
_entity_poly.entity_id
_entity_poly.type
_entity_poly.pdbx_seq_one_letter_code
_entity_poly.pdbx_strand_id
1 'polypeptide(L)' 'MSERVGRLPESERSDWTELDLLTREEAHGRLVEEIEVVRNRLGELGEGDAAERDLLDSRLRALRSAASDLLGS' A
#
# COMPACT_ATOMS: atom_id res chain seq x y z
N MET A 1 -24.18 -14.99 -40.50
CA MET A 1 -24.07 -14.56 -39.09
C MET A 1 -23.35 -15.67 -38.34
N SER A 2 -22.05 -15.53 -38.07
CA SER A 2 -21.30 -16.44 -37.19
C SER A 2 -20.25 -15.63 -36.47
N GLU A 3 -20.41 -15.55 -35.16
CA GLU A 3 -19.58 -14.81 -34.21
C GLU A 3 -18.17 -15.40 -34.13
N ARG A 4 -17.16 -14.51 -34.23
CA ARG A 4 -15.80 -14.82 -33.82
C ARG A 4 -15.74 -14.76 -32.30
N VAL A 5 -15.65 -15.91 -31.65
CA VAL A 5 -15.30 -16.02 -30.23
C VAL A 5 -13.89 -15.47 -30.06
N GLY A 6 -13.79 -14.23 -29.60
CA GLY A 6 -12.54 -13.63 -29.15
C GLY A 6 -12.13 -14.27 -27.83
N ARG A 7 -11.31 -15.33 -27.90
CA ARG A 7 -10.65 -15.89 -26.73
C ARG A 7 -9.49 -14.96 -26.37
N LEU A 8 -9.71 -14.00 -25.46
CA LEU A 8 -8.57 -13.38 -24.77
C LEU A 8 -7.85 -14.49 -23.98
N PRO A 9 -6.50 -14.53 -24.00
CA PRO A 9 -5.76 -15.57 -23.31
C PRO A 9 -6.00 -15.48 -21.81
N GLU A 10 -6.47 -16.57 -21.21
CA GLU A 10 -6.77 -16.71 -19.78
C GLU A 10 -5.51 -16.56 -18.90
N SER A 11 -4.32 -16.52 -19.49
CA SER A 11 -3.02 -16.40 -18.82
C SER A 11 -2.81 -15.07 -18.09
N GLU A 12 -3.39 -13.95 -18.55
CA GLU A 12 -3.21 -12.65 -17.89
C GLU A 12 -4.09 -12.45 -16.65
N ARG A 13 -5.09 -13.32 -16.43
CA ARG A 13 -5.87 -13.36 -15.17
C ARG A 13 -5.18 -14.19 -14.10
N SER A 14 -4.42 -15.22 -14.48
CA SER A 14 -3.84 -16.18 -13.54
C SER A 14 -2.76 -15.57 -12.64
N ASP A 15 -1.98 -14.60 -13.12
CA ASP A 15 -0.88 -14.00 -12.34
C ASP A 15 -1.36 -13.19 -11.12
N TRP A 16 -2.61 -12.71 -11.13
CA TRP A 16 -3.21 -12.02 -9.97
C TRP A 16 -3.97 -12.97 -9.04
N THR A 17 -4.16 -14.24 -9.43
CA THR A 17 -5.01 -15.20 -8.72
C THR A 17 -4.24 -16.03 -7.69
N GLU A 18 -2.89 -16.04 -7.75
CA GLU A 18 -2.03 -16.63 -6.71
C GLU A 18 -1.52 -15.59 -5.69
N LEU A 19 -2.17 -14.42 -5.62
CA LEU A 19 -1.87 -13.45 -4.58
C LEU A 19 -2.59 -13.86 -3.29
N ASP A 20 -1.84 -14.32 -2.31
CA ASP A 20 -2.35 -14.50 -0.94
C ASP A 20 -2.87 -13.15 -0.45
N LEU A 21 -4.21 -13.01 -0.44
CA LEU A 21 -4.86 -11.77 -0.03
C LEU A 21 -4.77 -11.68 1.49
N LEU A 22 -4.13 -10.61 1.96
CA LEU A 22 -4.08 -10.32 3.38
C LEU A 22 -5.48 -10.14 3.93
N THR A 23 -5.71 -10.70 5.12
CA THR A 23 -6.83 -10.31 5.94
C THR A 23 -6.71 -8.83 6.31
N ARG A 24 -7.84 -8.22 6.69
CA ARG A 24 -7.89 -6.83 7.16
C ARG A 24 -6.93 -6.60 8.34
N GLU A 25 -6.82 -7.56 9.24
CA GLU A 25 -5.92 -7.50 10.40
C GLU A 25 -4.45 -7.52 9.97
N GLU A 26 -4.06 -8.42 9.06
CA GLU A 26 -2.69 -8.49 8.55
C GLU A 26 -2.31 -7.25 7.73
N ALA A 27 -3.23 -6.74 6.91
CA ALA A 27 -3.02 -5.50 6.17
C ALA A 27 -2.84 -4.31 7.12
N HIS A 28 -3.66 -4.21 8.17
CA HIS A 28 -3.51 -3.19 9.20
C HIS A 28 -2.18 -3.33 9.94
N GLY A 29 -1.79 -4.54 10.34
CA GLY A 29 -0.51 -4.82 11.00
C GLY A 29 0.69 -4.34 10.18
N ARG A 30 0.71 -4.65 8.89
CA ARG A 30 1.77 -4.18 7.98
C ARG A 30 1.79 -2.65 7.83
N LEU A 31 0.63 -2.01 7.79
CA LEU A 31 0.58 -0.54 7.75
C LEU A 31 1.12 0.07 9.05
N VAL A 32 0.84 -0.53 10.21
CA VAL A 32 1.40 -0.08 11.50
C VAL A 32 2.93 -0.22 11.52
N GLU A 33 3.47 -1.34 11.06
CA GLU A 33 4.92 -1.54 10.94
C GLU A 33 5.56 -0.47 10.05
N GLU A 34 4.98 -0.22 8.87
CA GLU A 34 5.50 0.80 7.94
C GLU A 34 5.40 2.22 8.51
N ILE A 35 4.34 2.52 9.27
CA ILE A 35 4.19 3.79 10.00
C ILE A 35 5.35 3.98 10.97
N GLU A 36 5.72 2.95 11.73
CA GLU A 36 6.84 3.01 12.66
C GLU A 36 8.19 3.18 11.94
N VAL A 37 8.40 2.49 10.82
CA VAL A 37 9.59 2.68 9.97
C VAL A 37 9.71 4.12 9.51
N VAL A 38 8.64 4.70 8.96
CA VAL A 38 8.63 6.10 8.48
C VAL A 38 8.83 7.09 9.64
N ARG A 39 8.22 6.84 10.80
CA ARG A 39 8.41 7.68 12.00
C ARG A 39 9.86 7.66 12.48
N ASN A 40 10.48 6.49 12.53
CA ASN A 40 11.87 6.37 12.93
C ASN A 40 12.77 7.13 11.96
N ARG A 41 12.54 6.98 10.65
CA ARG A 41 13.28 7.71 9.63
C ARG A 41 13.14 9.23 9.78
N LEU A 42 11.93 9.74 10.04
CA LEU A 42 11.71 11.17 10.31
C LEU A 42 12.51 11.67 11.51
N GLY A 43 12.66 10.85 12.56
CA GLY A 43 13.45 11.17 13.75
C GLY A 43 14.97 11.20 13.51
N GLU A 44 15.45 10.56 12.45
CA GLU A 44 16.87 10.56 12.05
C GLU A 44 17.25 11.77 11.18
N LEU A 45 16.27 12.49 10.62
CA LEU A 45 16.54 13.60 9.71
C LEU A 45 17.07 14.84 10.41
N GLY A 46 18.10 15.46 9.82
CA GLY A 46 18.69 16.71 10.28
C GLY A 46 18.01 17.95 9.72
N GLU A 47 18.57 19.13 10.00
CA GLU A 47 18.03 20.41 9.53
C GLU A 47 18.11 20.59 8.00
N GLY A 48 19.05 19.90 7.34
CA GLY A 48 19.22 19.96 5.87
C GLY A 48 18.20 19.17 5.06
N ASP A 49 17.43 18.28 5.70
CA ASP A 49 16.61 17.28 5.01
C ASP A 49 15.14 17.72 4.84
N ALA A 50 14.89 19.04 4.68
CA ALA A 50 13.55 19.60 4.65
C ALA A 50 12.65 18.94 3.58
N ALA A 51 13.18 18.71 2.37
CA ALA A 51 12.42 18.06 1.30
C ALA A 51 12.11 16.59 1.59
N GLU A 52 13.05 15.83 2.17
CA GLU A 52 12.82 14.43 2.56
C GLU A 52 11.78 14.37 3.70
N ARG A 53 11.86 15.31 4.65
CA ARG A 53 10.89 15.44 5.75
C ARG A 53 9.48 15.65 5.22
N ASP A 54 9.27 16.60 4.31
CA ASP A 54 7.94 16.88 3.73
C ASP A 54 7.36 15.66 2.99
N LEU A 55 8.20 14.91 2.27
CA LEU A 55 7.79 13.68 1.58
C LEU A 55 7.39 12.59 2.57
N LEU A 56 8.19 12.37 3.61
CA LEU A 56 7.90 11.36 4.63
C LEU A 56 6.69 11.73 5.49
N ASP A 57 6.49 13.01 5.80
CA ASP A 57 5.28 13.50 6.48
C ASP A 57 4.02 13.23 5.64
N SER A 58 4.09 13.52 4.34
CA SER A 58 2.98 13.26 3.41
C SER A 58 2.67 11.76 3.32
N ARG A 59 3.71 10.92 3.24
CA ARG A 59 3.58 9.46 3.26
C ARG A 59 2.98 8.96 4.58
N LEU A 60 3.44 9.48 5.71
CA LEU A 60 2.96 9.11 7.04
C LEU A 60 1.46 9.41 7.19
N ARG A 61 1.00 10.56 6.69
CA ARG A 61 -0.43 10.92 6.68
C ARG A 61 -1.25 9.93 5.85
N ALA A 62 -0.77 9.58 4.66
CA ALA A 62 -1.45 8.61 3.79
C ALA A 62 -1.55 7.22 4.45
N LEU A 63 -0.45 6.73 5.05
CA LEU A 63 -0.44 5.45 5.74
C LEU A 63 -1.39 5.42 6.93
N ARG A 64 -1.43 6.48 7.74
CA ARG A 64 -2.35 6.60 8.88
C ARG A 64 -3.81 6.63 8.44
N SER A 65 -4.12 7.32 7.35
CA SER A 65 -5.46 7.33 6.76
C SER A 65 -5.87 5.92 6.36
N ALA A 66 -5.03 5.23 5.57
CA ALA A 66 -5.31 3.87 5.12
C ALA A 66 -5.47 2.89 6.29
N ALA A 67 -4.64 3.00 7.34
CA ALA A 67 -4.76 2.16 8.53
C ALA A 67 -6.08 2.41 9.27
N SER A 68 -6.51 3.68 9.39
CA SER A 68 -7.77 4.05 10.02
C SER A 68 -8.99 3.54 9.23
N ASP A 69 -8.92 3.61 7.90
CA ASP A 69 -9.98 3.11 7.01
C ASP A 69 -10.20 1.59 7.19
N LEU A 70 -9.13 0.84 7.44
CA LEU A 70 -9.22 -0.60 7.74
C LEU A 70 -9.91 -0.89 9.08
N LEU A 71 -9.87 0.03 10.05
CA LEU A 71 -10.54 -0.12 11.34
C LEU A 71 -12.02 0.29 11.31
N GLY A 72 -12.49 0.87 10.20
CA GLY A 72 -13.91 1.16 9.98
C GLY A 72 -14.35 2.59 10.28
N SER A 73 -13.42 3.52 10.52
CA SER A 73 -13.63 4.94 10.87
C SER A 73 -14.42 5.19 12.17
#